data_AF-A0A6N6T0E8-F1
#
_entry.id   AF-A0A6N6T0E8-F1
#
_cell.length_a   1.000
_cell.length_b   1.000
_cell.length_c   1.000
_cell.angle_alpha   90.00
_cell.angle_beta   90.00
_cell.angle_gamma   90.00
#
_symmetry.space_group_name_H-M   'P 1'
#
loop_
_entity.id
_entity.type
_entity.pdbx_description
1 polymer ?
#
loop_
_entity_poly.entity_id
_entity_poly.type
_entity_poly.pdbx_seq_one_letter_code
_entity_poly.pdbx_strand_id
1 'polypeptide(L)'
;MATKTEHLQKLWRQYHEEFGHLPVTTRDVVKWAVDTKRIPLPEIDPYDLLADDLARALREEYATDAQGRRYRKNHAERVTKGGVQHTFWAIMGFAPREHMQMAFAQRREQIIGDCAQLKTDVDVYNDMNEGEPPIQLVLDFTDDVAEREAWRGDDREAA
;
A
#
# COMPACT_ATOMS: atom_id res chain seq x y z
N MET A 1 3.78 16.29 22.74
CA MET A 1 2.35 16.00 22.44
C MET A 1 2.32 14.72 21.61
N ALA A 2 1.38 13.82 21.85
CA ALA A 2 1.24 12.62 21.02
C ALA A 2 0.84 13.02 19.59
N THR A 3 1.45 12.39 18.58
CA THR A 3 1.08 12.53 17.19
C THR A 3 -0.32 11.97 16.93
N LYS A 4 -0.94 12.35 15.80
CA LYS A 4 -2.22 11.76 15.36
C LYS A 4 -2.14 10.23 15.33
N THR A 5 -1.02 9.68 14.83
CA THR A 5 -0.78 8.23 14.76
C THR A 5 -0.78 7.58 16.14
N GLU A 6 -0.02 8.13 17.09
CA GLU A 6 0.04 7.60 18.46
C GLU A 6 -1.31 7.66 19.16
N HIS A 7 -2.10 8.71 18.90
CA HIS A 7 -3.45 8.82 19.41
C HIS A 7 -4.38 7.72 18.85
N LEU A 8 -4.35 7.46 17.53
CA LEU A 8 -5.13 6.39 16.92
C LEU A 8 -4.70 5.00 17.42
N GLN A 9 -3.40 4.76 17.61
CA GLN A 9 -2.89 3.52 18.21
C GLN A 9 -3.38 3.34 19.65
N LYS A 10 -3.49 4.43 20.43
CA LYS A 10 -4.08 4.39 21.77
C LYS A 10 -5.56 4.01 21.73
N LEU A 11 -6.34 4.57 20.79
CA LEU A 11 -7.75 4.21 20.62
C LEU A 11 -7.91 2.72 20.26
N TRP A 12 -7.06 2.20 19.38
CA TRP A 12 -7.03 0.78 19.02
C TRP A 12 -6.82 -0.11 20.25
N ARG A 13 -5.80 0.18 21.07
CA ARG A 13 -5.53 -0.59 22.30
C ARG A 13 -6.71 -0.53 23.28
N GLN A 14 -7.28 0.66 23.49
CA GLN A 14 -8.43 0.83 24.39
C GLN A 14 -9.66 0.04 23.92
N TYR A 15 -9.94 0.03 22.61
CA TYR A 15 -11.01 -0.78 22.06
C TYR A 15 -10.77 -2.26 22.34
N HIS A 16 -9.57 -2.75 22.09
CA HIS A 16 -9.25 -4.16 22.33
C HIS A 16 -9.27 -4.57 23.81
N GLU A 17 -8.86 -3.69 24.71
CA GLU A 17 -9.00 -3.89 26.17
C GLU A 17 -10.48 -3.98 26.58
N GLU A 18 -11.36 -3.18 25.97
CA GLU A 18 -12.81 -3.13 26.28
C GLU A 18 -13.58 -4.32 25.68
N PHE A 19 -13.18 -4.81 24.50
CA PHE A 19 -13.92 -5.82 23.72
C PHE A 19 -13.20 -7.17 23.55
N GLY A 20 -12.11 -7.42 24.30
CA GLY A 20 -11.49 -8.75 24.42
C GLY A 20 -10.59 -9.16 23.25
N HIS A 21 -9.89 -8.21 22.62
CA HIS A 21 -8.85 -8.47 21.60
C HIS A 21 -9.27 -9.30 20.37
N LEU A 22 -10.57 -9.43 20.09
CA LEU A 22 -11.04 -10.13 18.89
C LEU A 22 -10.71 -9.33 17.62
N PRO A 23 -10.50 -10.01 16.47
CA PRO A 23 -10.36 -9.34 15.19
C PRO A 23 -11.57 -8.45 14.90
N VAL A 24 -11.33 -7.17 14.60
CA VAL A 24 -12.37 -6.17 14.28
C VAL A 24 -11.95 -5.31 13.12
N THR A 25 -12.91 -4.67 12.46
CA THR A 25 -12.59 -3.71 11.42
C THR A 25 -12.16 -2.38 12.02
N THR A 26 -11.32 -1.63 11.32
CA THR A 26 -10.97 -0.26 11.71
C THR A 26 -12.19 0.66 11.73
N ARG A 27 -13.22 0.36 10.93
CA ARG A 27 -14.48 1.11 10.90
C ARG A 27 -15.24 0.97 12.23
N ASP A 28 -15.29 -0.23 12.81
CA ASP A 28 -15.95 -0.47 14.09
C ASP A 28 -15.27 0.32 15.21
N VAL A 29 -13.93 0.27 15.25
CA VAL A 29 -13.12 1.01 16.23
C VAL A 29 -13.32 2.51 16.11
N VAL A 30 -13.29 3.06 14.88
CA VAL A 30 -13.49 4.50 14.66
C VAL A 30 -14.92 4.92 14.99
N LYS A 31 -15.92 4.11 14.64
CA LYS A 31 -17.32 4.37 15.00
C LYS A 31 -17.50 4.44 16.51
N TRP A 32 -16.99 3.44 17.24
CA TRP A 32 -16.99 3.44 18.71
C TRP A 32 -16.28 4.68 19.27
N ALA A 33 -15.11 5.05 18.74
CA ALA A 33 -14.35 6.19 19.23
C ALA A 33 -15.09 7.52 19.00
N VAL A 34 -15.82 7.67 17.90
CA VAL A 34 -16.67 8.84 17.61
C VAL A 34 -17.91 8.86 18.51
N ASP A 35 -18.62 7.74 18.59
CA ASP A 35 -19.86 7.61 19.38
C ASP A 35 -19.60 7.88 20.88
N THR A 36 -18.39 7.52 21.34
CA THR A 36 -17.93 7.76 22.71
C THR A 36 -17.14 9.06 22.89
N LYS A 37 -17.10 9.94 21.87
CA LYS A 37 -16.49 11.27 21.88
C LYS A 37 -14.98 11.28 22.20
N ARG A 38 -14.28 10.18 21.91
CA ARG A 38 -12.82 10.07 22.05
C ARG A 38 -12.07 10.71 20.89
N ILE A 39 -12.70 10.80 19.73
CA ILE A 39 -12.20 11.50 18.54
C ILE A 39 -13.36 12.18 17.79
N PRO A 40 -13.20 13.40 17.26
CA PRO A 40 -14.21 14.00 16.39
C PRO A 40 -14.16 13.43 14.97
N LEU A 41 -15.26 13.56 14.23
CA LEU A 41 -15.21 13.42 12.78
C LEU A 41 -14.37 14.56 12.19
N PRO A 42 -13.50 14.28 11.21
CA PRO A 42 -12.68 15.32 10.60
C PRO A 42 -13.50 16.19 9.63
N GLU A 43 -13.12 17.44 9.49
CA GLU A 43 -13.46 18.24 8.32
C GLU A 43 -12.55 17.83 7.16
N ILE A 44 -13.12 17.70 5.96
CA ILE A 44 -12.42 17.21 4.76
C ILE A 44 -12.37 18.34 3.73
N ASP A 45 -11.17 18.61 3.19
CA ASP A 45 -11.02 19.47 2.00
C ASP A 45 -11.47 18.69 0.74
N PRO A 46 -12.48 19.16 -0.01
CA PRO A 46 -12.95 18.48 -1.21
C PRO A 46 -11.89 18.36 -2.31
N TYR A 47 -10.92 19.28 -2.40
CA TYR A 47 -9.84 19.20 -3.40
C TYR A 47 -8.84 18.10 -3.06
N ASP A 48 -8.50 17.93 -1.78
CA ASP A 48 -7.64 16.82 -1.34
C ASP A 48 -8.32 15.47 -1.63
N LEU A 49 -9.63 15.36 -1.36
CA LEU A 49 -10.41 14.16 -1.69
C LEU A 49 -10.36 13.84 -3.20
N LEU A 50 -10.61 14.83 -4.06
CA LEU A 50 -10.58 14.65 -5.51
C LEU A 50 -9.17 14.37 -6.05
N ALA A 51 -8.13 14.96 -5.43
CA ALA A 51 -6.74 14.69 -5.78
C ALA A 51 -6.36 13.23 -5.48
N ASP A 52 -6.81 12.69 -4.34
CA ASP A 52 -6.63 11.28 -3.98
C ASP A 52 -7.37 10.34 -4.94
N ASP A 53 -8.61 10.69 -5.32
CA ASP A 53 -9.38 9.95 -6.33
C ASP A 53 -8.67 9.94 -7.69
N LEU A 54 -8.19 11.09 -8.15
CA LEU A 54 -7.43 11.19 -9.40
C LEU A 54 -6.14 10.37 -9.31
N ALA A 55 -5.39 10.47 -8.22
CA ALA A 55 -4.18 9.70 -8.01
C ALA A 55 -4.45 8.18 -8.03
N ARG A 56 -5.60 7.72 -7.55
CA ARG A 56 -6.04 6.32 -7.67
C ARG A 56 -6.30 5.95 -9.12
N ALA A 57 -7.11 6.75 -9.83
CA ALA A 57 -7.43 6.53 -11.24
C ALA A 57 -6.16 6.45 -12.12
N LEU A 58 -5.18 7.32 -11.87
CA LEU A 58 -3.91 7.31 -12.62
C LEU A 58 -3.12 6.01 -12.42
N ARG A 59 -3.17 5.37 -11.24
CA ARG A 59 -2.51 4.05 -11.00
C ARG A 59 -3.18 2.91 -11.76
N GLU A 60 -4.47 3.05 -12.04
CA GLU A 60 -5.31 2.04 -12.66
C GLU A 60 -5.41 2.18 -14.18
N GLU A 61 -4.88 3.26 -14.76
CA GLU A 61 -4.79 3.40 -16.20
C GLU A 61 -3.64 2.53 -16.76
N TYR A 62 -4.00 1.56 -17.59
CA TYR A 62 -3.06 0.72 -18.33
C TYR A 62 -3.13 1.00 -19.82
N ALA A 63 -2.00 0.81 -20.49
CA ALA A 63 -1.90 0.73 -21.94
C ALA A 63 -1.27 -0.63 -22.33
N THR A 64 -1.35 -0.96 -23.61
CA THR A 64 -0.74 -2.16 -24.19
C THR A 64 0.27 -1.73 -25.25
N ASP A 65 1.47 -2.29 -25.22
CA ASP A 65 2.48 -1.98 -26.24
C ASP A 65 2.34 -2.85 -27.50
N ALA A 66 3.20 -2.62 -28.50
CA ALA A 66 3.17 -3.35 -29.76
C ALA A 66 3.50 -4.85 -29.61
N GLN A 67 4.06 -5.27 -28.47
CA GLN A 67 4.34 -6.67 -28.13
C GLN A 67 3.20 -7.30 -27.31
N GLY A 68 2.10 -6.59 -27.09
CA GLY A 68 0.95 -7.07 -26.32
C GLY A 68 1.15 -7.01 -24.81
N ARG A 69 2.22 -6.35 -24.30
CA ARG A 69 2.46 -6.24 -22.86
C ARG A 69 1.59 -5.13 -22.28
N ARG A 70 0.80 -5.46 -21.27
CA ARG A 70 0.04 -4.47 -20.49
C ARG A 70 0.96 -3.78 -19.48
N TYR A 71 1.01 -2.46 -19.50
CA TYR A 71 1.82 -1.64 -18.60
C TYR A 71 1.00 -0.50 -18.02
N ARG A 72 1.38 -0.04 -16.81
CA ARG A 72 0.76 1.14 -16.21
C ARG A 72 1.20 2.38 -16.97
N LYS A 73 0.24 3.20 -17.39
CA LYS A 73 0.53 4.38 -18.18
C LYS A 73 1.15 5.49 -17.35
N ASN A 74 0.69 5.68 -16.11
CA ASN A 74 1.13 6.80 -15.27
C ASN A 74 2.05 6.34 -14.12
N HIS A 75 3.06 7.16 -13.83
CA HIS A 75 4.08 6.88 -12.83
C HIS A 75 4.25 8.05 -11.87
N ALA A 76 4.11 7.74 -10.58
CA ALA A 76 4.33 8.67 -9.49
C ALA A 76 5.79 8.68 -9.04
N GLU A 77 6.32 9.87 -8.81
CA GLU A 77 7.59 10.16 -8.15
C GLU A 77 7.32 10.98 -6.89
N ARG A 78 7.85 10.55 -5.74
CA ARG A 78 7.80 11.32 -4.50
C ARG A 78 9.08 12.12 -4.32
N VAL A 79 8.97 13.42 -4.10
CA VAL A 79 10.12 14.31 -3.89
C VAL A 79 9.88 15.17 -2.66
N THR A 80 10.85 15.23 -1.76
CA THR A 80 10.81 16.14 -0.61
C THR A 80 11.51 17.44 -0.96
N LYS A 81 10.79 18.57 -0.89
CA LYS A 81 11.33 19.92 -1.11
C LYS A 81 10.98 20.79 0.10
N GLY A 82 12.00 21.41 0.71
CA GLY A 82 11.79 22.27 1.88
C GLY A 82 11.12 21.57 3.07
N GLY A 83 11.33 20.25 3.25
CA GLY A 83 10.70 19.45 4.29
C GLY A 83 9.26 18.99 3.98
N VAL A 84 8.71 19.37 2.82
CA VAL A 84 7.37 18.95 2.37
C VAL A 84 7.52 17.86 1.31
N GLN A 85 6.82 16.74 1.51
CA GLN A 85 6.76 15.67 0.52
C GLN A 85 5.71 15.99 -0.55
N HIS A 86 6.12 15.95 -1.82
CA HIS A 86 5.25 16.10 -2.98
C HIS A 86 5.20 14.80 -3.78
N THR A 87 4.06 14.54 -4.43
CA THR A 87 3.93 13.45 -5.40
C THR A 87 3.69 14.04 -6.78
N PHE A 88 4.59 13.79 -7.72
CA PHE A 88 4.49 14.21 -9.10
C PHE A 88 4.13 13.02 -9.99
N TRP A 89 3.21 13.24 -10.93
CA TRP A 89 2.76 12.21 -11.88
C TRP A 89 3.26 12.52 -13.28
N ALA A 90 3.72 11.49 -13.99
CA ALA A 90 4.07 11.60 -15.41
C ALA A 90 3.56 10.40 -16.21
N ILE A 91 3.34 10.61 -17.50
CA ILE A 91 2.83 9.62 -18.44
C ILE A 91 4.01 8.92 -19.12
N MET A 92 4.05 7.58 -19.06
CA MET A 92 5.05 6.76 -19.74
C MET A 92 4.99 7.05 -21.25
N GLY A 93 6.15 7.35 -21.84
CA GLY A 93 6.28 7.79 -23.24
C GLY A 93 6.45 9.31 -23.42
N PHE A 94 6.01 10.11 -22.44
CA PHE A 94 6.22 11.58 -22.43
C PHE A 94 7.12 12.04 -21.27
N ALA A 95 7.21 11.23 -20.21
CA ALA A 95 7.99 11.55 -19.02
C ALA A 95 9.51 11.64 -19.31
N PRO A 96 10.24 12.57 -18.66
CA PRO A 96 11.70 12.55 -18.65
C PRO A 96 12.24 11.23 -18.10
N ARG A 97 13.41 10.80 -18.60
CA ARG A 97 14.06 9.56 -18.14
C ARG A 97 14.32 9.57 -16.64
N GLU A 98 14.75 10.71 -16.08
CA GLU A 98 15.05 10.87 -14.66
C GLU A 98 13.83 10.61 -13.77
N HIS A 99 12.66 11.15 -14.14
CA HIS A 99 11.38 10.89 -13.45
C HIS A 99 11.09 9.39 -13.41
N MET A 100 11.22 8.71 -14.55
CA MET A 100 10.94 7.27 -14.64
C MET A 100 11.92 6.44 -13.82
N GLN A 101 13.22 6.76 -13.85
CA GLN A 101 14.24 6.09 -13.05
C GLN A 101 13.92 6.21 -11.56
N MET A 102 13.57 7.41 -11.09
CA MET A 102 13.21 7.63 -9.69
C MET A 102 11.92 6.89 -9.32
N ALA A 103 10.87 6.99 -10.14
CA ALA A 103 9.61 6.30 -9.91
C ALA A 103 9.78 4.78 -9.82
N PHE A 104 10.64 4.18 -10.65
CA PHE A 104 10.94 2.75 -10.59
C PHE A 104 11.77 2.38 -9.37
N ALA A 105 12.80 3.17 -9.04
CA ALA A 105 13.64 2.94 -7.86
C ALA A 105 12.80 3.01 -6.58
N GLN A 106 11.93 4.01 -6.44
CA GLN A 106 11.04 4.16 -5.28
C GLN A 106 10.04 3.00 -5.17
N ARG A 107 9.49 2.53 -6.28
CA ARG A 107 8.57 1.36 -6.26
C ARG A 107 9.32 0.08 -5.87
N ARG A 108 10.55 -0.09 -6.34
CA ARG A 108 11.41 -1.21 -5.92
C ARG A 108 11.71 -1.15 -4.43
N GLU A 109 12.05 0.04 -3.92
CA GLU A 109 12.31 0.24 -2.49
C GLU A 109 11.07 -0.07 -1.64
N GLN A 110 9.88 0.33 -2.11
CA GLN A 110 8.63 -0.04 -1.45
C GLN A 110 8.44 -1.56 -1.36
N ILE A 111 8.69 -2.29 -2.46
CA ILE A 111 8.59 -3.76 -2.47
C ILE A 111 9.55 -4.37 -1.43
N ILE A 112 10.78 -3.86 -1.35
CA ILE A 112 11.78 -4.33 -0.39
C ILE A 112 11.33 -4.06 1.05
N GLY A 113 10.85 -2.85 1.33
CA GLY A 113 10.35 -2.48 2.65
C GLY A 113 9.19 -3.37 3.10
N ASP A 114 8.23 -3.61 2.21
CA ASP A 114 7.09 -4.49 2.49
C ASP A 114 7.56 -5.94 2.77
N CYS A 115 8.50 -6.46 1.99
CA CYS A 115 9.05 -7.81 2.18
C CYS A 115 9.84 -7.94 3.49
N ALA A 116 10.67 -6.95 3.82
CA ALA A 116 11.49 -6.96 5.03
C ALA A 116 10.62 -6.88 6.30
N GLN A 117 9.57 -6.06 6.27
CA GLN A 117 8.60 -5.98 7.38
C GLN A 117 7.85 -7.29 7.53
N LEU A 118 7.30 -7.84 6.44
CA LEU A 118 6.55 -9.10 6.48
C LEU A 118 7.40 -10.26 7.02
N LYS A 119 8.67 -10.34 6.62
CA LYS A 119 9.60 -11.34 7.16
C LYS A 119 9.76 -11.21 8.67
N THR A 120 9.99 -9.98 9.14
CA THR A 120 10.15 -9.69 10.57
C THR A 120 8.89 -10.08 11.34
N ASP A 121 7.71 -9.72 10.81
CA ASP A 121 6.43 -10.01 11.46
C ASP A 121 6.17 -11.53 11.55
N VAL A 122 6.46 -12.29 10.48
CA VAL A 122 6.33 -13.76 10.47
C VAL A 122 7.31 -14.41 11.45
N ASP A 123 8.55 -13.95 11.50
CA ASP A 123 9.55 -14.48 12.43
C ASP A 123 9.11 -14.27 13.89
N VAL A 124 8.73 -13.03 14.23
CA VAL A 124 8.25 -12.70 15.59
C VAL A 124 6.99 -13.48 15.93
N TYR A 125 6.05 -13.64 14.99
CA TYR A 125 4.86 -14.46 15.22
C TYR A 125 5.21 -15.92 15.49
N ASN A 126 6.12 -16.52 14.69
CA ASN A 126 6.57 -17.89 14.89
C ASN A 126 7.25 -18.05 16.27
N ASP A 127 8.10 -17.10 16.68
CA ASP A 127 8.74 -17.09 18.00
C ASP A 127 7.72 -16.95 19.15
N MET A 128 6.63 -16.21 18.94
CA MET A 128 5.53 -16.11 19.92
C MET A 128 4.70 -17.40 20.02
N ASN A 129 4.77 -18.28 19.02
CA ASN A 129 3.91 -19.46 18.88
C ASN A 129 4.74 -20.74 18.64
N GLU A 130 5.81 -20.95 19.43
CA GLU A 130 6.75 -22.10 19.28
C GLU A 130 6.07 -23.49 19.33
N GLY A 131 4.86 -23.58 19.90
CA GLY A 131 4.09 -24.83 19.97
C GLY A 131 3.35 -25.20 18.67
N GLU A 132 3.32 -24.31 17.67
CA GLU A 132 2.63 -24.50 16.40
C GLU A 132 3.62 -24.70 15.25
N PRO A 133 3.20 -25.37 14.15
CA PRO A 133 4.02 -25.44 12.94
C PRO A 133 4.34 -24.03 12.42
N PRO A 134 5.63 -23.70 12.17
CA PRO A 134 6.02 -22.36 11.79
C PRO A 134 5.48 -22.00 10.40
N ILE A 135 4.95 -20.78 10.27
CA ILE A 135 4.52 -20.21 8.99
C ILE A 135 5.76 -20.04 8.11
N GLN A 136 5.74 -20.68 6.93
CA GLN A 136 6.80 -20.57 5.94
C GLN A 136 6.55 -19.37 5.02
N LEU A 137 7.55 -18.50 4.89
CA LEU A 137 7.52 -17.34 4.00
C LEU A 137 8.62 -17.46 2.96
N VAL A 138 8.23 -17.46 1.67
CA VAL A 138 9.14 -17.40 0.52
C VAL A 138 9.06 -16.00 -0.07
N LEU A 139 10.20 -15.34 -0.21
CA LEU A 139 10.33 -14.00 -0.80
C LEU A 139 11.06 -14.01 -2.14
N ASP A 140 11.34 -15.20 -2.66
CA ASP A 140 11.76 -15.37 -4.05
C ASP A 140 10.51 -15.46 -4.92
N PHE A 141 10.22 -14.36 -5.62
CA PHE A 141 9.04 -14.23 -6.48
C PHE A 141 9.31 -14.61 -7.94
N THR A 142 10.44 -15.28 -8.24
CA THR A 142 10.82 -15.58 -9.63
C THR A 142 9.73 -16.36 -10.36
N ASP A 143 9.24 -17.43 -9.74
CA ASP A 143 8.19 -18.27 -10.31
C ASP A 143 6.82 -17.57 -10.28
N ASP A 144 6.49 -16.83 -9.22
CA ASP A 144 5.25 -16.06 -9.11
C ASP A 144 5.12 -15.02 -10.24
N VAL A 145 6.21 -14.34 -10.57
CA VAL A 145 6.24 -13.37 -11.68
C VAL A 145 6.08 -14.08 -13.01
N ALA A 146 6.79 -15.20 -13.23
CA ALA A 146 6.69 -15.98 -14.46
C ALA A 146 5.26 -16.52 -14.67
N GLU A 147 4.62 -17.04 -13.64
CA GLU A 147 3.23 -17.51 -13.69
C GLU A 147 2.26 -16.37 -14.05
N ARG A 148 2.42 -15.20 -13.42
CA ARG A 148 1.60 -14.02 -13.73
C ARG A 148 1.77 -13.52 -15.16
N GLU A 149 2.98 -13.63 -15.71
CA GLU A 149 3.24 -13.27 -17.11
C GLU A 149 2.64 -14.29 -18.08
N ALA A 150 2.69 -15.58 -17.73
CA ALA A 150 2.10 -16.68 -18.50
C ALA A 150 0.57 -16.61 -18.55
N TRP A 151 -0.12 -16.40 -17.41
CA TRP A 151 -1.59 -16.24 -17.39
C TRP A 151 -2.06 -15.03 -18.21
N ARG A 152 -1.30 -13.93 -18.19
CA ARG A 152 -1.56 -12.78 -19.08
C ARG A 152 -1.28 -13.10 -20.54
N GLY A 153 -0.54 -14.17 -20.85
CA GLY A 153 -0.33 -14.76 -22.17
C GLY A 153 -1.55 -15.54 -22.65
N ASP A 154 -2.10 -16.41 -21.81
CA ASP A 154 -3.24 -17.27 -22.16
C ASP A 154 -4.55 -16.50 -22.40
N ASP A 155 -4.78 -15.40 -21.66
CA ASP A 155 -5.88 -14.46 -21.95
C ASP A 155 -5.79 -13.85 -23.38
N ARG A 156 -4.64 -13.94 -24.05
CA ARG A 156 -4.43 -13.50 -25.45
C ARG A 156 -4.80 -14.57 -26.47
N GLU A 157 -4.83 -15.84 -26.10
CA GLU A 157 -5.23 -16.94 -27.01
C GLU A 157 -6.75 -17.19 -26.99
N ALA A 158 -7.44 -16.74 -25.94
CA ALA A 158 -8.88 -16.91 -25.75
C ALA A 158 -9.76 -15.75 -26.27
N ALA A 159 -9.17 -14.67 -26.80
CA ALA A 159 -9.85 -13.47 -27.30
C ALA A 159 -9.62 -13.26 -28.81
#